data_AF-L7JYI2-F1
#
_entry.id   AF-L7JYI2-F1
#
_cell.length_a   1.000
_cell.length_b   1.000
_cell.length_c   1.000
_cell.angle_alpha   90.00
_cell.angle_beta   90.00
_cell.angle_gamma   90.00
#
_symmetry.space_group_name_H-M   'P 1'
#
loop_
_entity.id
_entity.type
_entity.pdbx_description
1 polymer ?
#
loop_
_entity_poly.entity_id
_entity_poly.type
_entity_poly.pdbx_seq_one_letter_code
_entity_poly.pdbx_strand_id
1 'polypeptide(L)'
;MTDYKKEIERKHKTNTLKNKPVQNKDSNLVTQYDLNDVHVCDNLCNECIAQMNKLIDLLKKILTDNFGFSHVIFFFSGNKGFHCYVTDASARHFTGIVRQSVASYLKKHGVLVDENVTRDVKHLLKAPFCVHPKSGYVCVPVIEGVEKVHVSDVVCGNVNLERYYKYFEDFVNKMDE
;
A
#
# COMPACT_ATOMS: atom_id res chain seq x y z
N MET A 1 -8.89 4.20 49.87
CA MET A 1 -8.18 5.19 49.01
C MET A 1 -6.67 4.90 49.04
N THR A 2 -6.29 3.64 48.86
CA THR A 2 -4.95 3.12 49.21
C THR A 2 -4.47 1.97 48.31
N ASP A 3 -5.17 1.71 47.20
CA ASP A 3 -4.74 0.74 46.18
C ASP A 3 -4.34 1.40 44.85
N TYR A 4 -4.79 2.63 44.59
CA TYR A 4 -4.50 3.35 43.34
C TYR A 4 -3.05 3.85 43.22
N LYS A 5 -2.38 4.14 44.35
CA LYS A 5 -0.97 4.60 44.36
C LYS A 5 0.04 3.47 44.18
N LYS A 6 -0.28 2.23 44.61
CA LYS A 6 0.60 1.06 44.43
C LYS A 6 0.61 0.53 43.00
N GLU A 7 -0.43 0.82 42.22
CA GLU A 7 -0.54 0.40 40.82
C GLU A 7 0.23 1.33 39.86
N ILE A 8 0.37 2.62 40.20
CA ILE A 8 1.20 3.58 39.46
C ILE A 8 2.70 3.29 39.66
N GLU A 9 3.13 2.87 40.85
CA GLU A 9 4.54 2.54 41.12
C GLU A 9 5.01 1.24 40.43
N ARG A 10 4.11 0.31 40.13
CA ARG A 10 4.43 -0.91 39.34
C ARG A 10 4.65 -0.63 37.85
N LYS A 11 3.96 0.36 37.28
CA LYS A 11 4.08 0.70 35.84
C LYS A 11 5.32 1.54 35.51
N HIS A 12 5.98 2.13 36.52
CA HIS A 12 7.18 2.97 36.34
C HIS A 12 8.52 2.24 36.44
N LYS A 13 8.56 0.93 36.76
CA LYS A 13 9.83 0.21 37.02
C LYS A 13 10.36 -0.71 35.91
N THR A 14 9.76 -0.74 34.72
CA THR A 14 10.33 -1.49 33.58
C THR A 14 10.08 -0.80 32.24
N ASN A 15 10.93 0.17 31.91
CA ASN A 15 11.62 0.19 30.62
C ASN A 15 12.67 1.30 30.64
N THR A 16 13.83 0.99 31.22
CA THR A 16 15.07 1.66 30.88
C THR A 16 15.23 1.53 29.37
N LEU A 17 15.13 2.65 28.64
CA LEU A 17 15.43 2.74 27.22
C LEU A 17 16.89 2.30 27.02
N LYS A 18 17.09 1.00 26.77
CA LYS A 18 18.27 0.54 26.06
C LYS A 18 18.09 1.04 24.63
N ASN A 19 18.69 2.20 24.33
CA ASN A 19 18.93 2.63 22.96
C ASN A 19 19.78 1.56 22.28
N LYS A 20 19.11 0.56 21.70
CA LYS A 20 19.74 -0.27 20.68
C LYS A 20 19.83 0.60 19.42
N PRO A 21 20.95 0.57 18.69
CA PRO A 21 20.99 1.19 17.38
C PRO A 21 19.85 0.61 16.56
N VAL A 22 18.93 1.47 16.11
CA VAL A 22 17.93 1.10 15.11
C VAL A 22 18.73 0.74 13.88
N GLN A 23 18.86 -0.56 13.61
CA GLN A 23 19.34 -1.01 12.31
C GLN A 23 18.31 -0.52 11.30
N ASN A 24 18.68 0.52 10.52
CA ASN A 24 17.90 0.95 9.37
C ASN A 24 17.77 -0.25 8.45
N LYS A 25 16.58 -0.86 8.45
CA LYS A 25 16.20 -1.81 7.41
C LYS A 25 15.47 -1.00 6.35
N ASP A 26 16.03 -0.98 5.16
CA ASP A 26 15.36 -0.41 3.99
C ASP A 26 14.01 -1.11 3.82
N SER A 27 12.93 -0.34 3.85
CA SER A 27 11.58 -0.86 3.65
C SER A 27 10.79 0.15 2.82
N ASN A 28 10.26 -0.28 1.67
CA ASN A 28 9.46 0.61 0.82
C ASN A 28 8.34 1.28 1.62
N LEU A 29 8.01 2.53 1.29
CA LEU A 29 6.77 3.10 1.77
C LEU A 29 5.65 2.45 0.98
N VAL A 30 4.96 1.53 1.63
CA VAL A 30 3.85 0.84 1.00
C VAL A 30 2.56 1.27 1.69
N THR A 31 1.61 1.72 0.89
CA THR A 31 0.27 2.05 1.35
C THR A 31 -0.69 1.05 0.73
N GLN A 32 -1.42 0.32 1.58
CA GLN A 32 -2.52 -0.52 1.12
C GLN A 32 -3.81 0.30 1.21
N TYR A 33 -4.54 0.28 0.11
CA TYR A 33 -5.92 0.73 0.06
C TYR A 33 -6.80 -0.50 -0.01
N ASP A 34 -7.39 -0.83 1.14
CA ASP A 34 -8.61 -1.61 1.15
C ASP A 34 -9.76 -0.61 0.97
N LEU A 35 -10.53 -0.74 -0.13
CA LEU A 35 -11.76 0.04 -0.36
C LEU A 35 -12.84 -0.41 0.62
N ASN A 36 -12.64 -0.17 1.91
CA ASN A 36 -13.69 -0.42 2.88
C ASN A 36 -14.76 0.69 2.87
N ASP A 37 -14.54 1.84 2.22
CA ASP A 37 -15.43 3.01 2.39
C ASP A 37 -15.93 3.73 1.12
N VAL A 38 -15.70 3.22 -0.10
CA VAL A 38 -16.28 3.85 -1.30
C VAL A 38 -16.95 2.79 -2.18
N HIS A 39 -18.29 2.76 -2.08
CA HIS A 39 -19.24 1.90 -2.78
C HIS A 39 -19.21 0.41 -2.42
N VAL A 40 -20.18 0.01 -1.59
CA VAL A 40 -20.40 -1.37 -1.13
C VAL A 40 -21.17 -2.14 -2.22
N CYS A 41 -20.47 -2.53 -3.28
CA CYS A 41 -20.95 -3.51 -4.24
C CYS A 41 -20.45 -4.91 -3.83
N ASP A 42 -21.32 -5.93 -3.79
CA ASP A 42 -20.90 -7.30 -3.48
C ASP A 42 -19.93 -7.84 -4.54
N ASN A 43 -20.13 -7.44 -5.79
CA ASN A 43 -19.32 -7.79 -6.94
C ASN A 43 -18.63 -6.54 -7.49
N LEU A 44 -17.30 -6.60 -7.70
CA LEU A 44 -16.50 -5.50 -8.28
C LEU A 44 -17.01 -5.14 -9.69
N CYS A 45 -17.93 -4.18 -9.75
CA CYS A 45 -18.58 -3.68 -10.96
C CYS A 45 -17.79 -2.54 -11.61
N ASN A 46 -18.24 -2.09 -12.78
CA ASN A 46 -17.55 -1.02 -13.52
C ASN A 46 -17.55 0.32 -12.77
N GLU A 47 -18.59 0.62 -12.00
CA GLU A 47 -18.62 1.83 -11.16
C GLU A 47 -17.59 1.75 -10.02
N CYS A 48 -17.49 0.59 -9.35
CA CYS A 48 -16.46 0.33 -8.34
C CYS A 48 -15.03 0.48 -8.94
N ILE A 49 -14.80 0.04 -10.18
CA ILE A 49 -13.53 0.23 -10.89
C ILE A 49 -13.29 1.70 -11.24
N ALA A 50 -14.30 2.42 -11.74
CA ALA A 50 -14.19 3.83 -12.09
C ALA A 50 -13.84 4.70 -10.86
N GLN A 51 -14.43 4.39 -9.70
CA GLN A 51 -14.09 5.04 -8.44
C GLN A 51 -12.66 4.71 -7.98
N MET A 52 -12.24 3.45 -8.14
CA MET A 52 -10.86 3.04 -7.85
C MET A 52 -9.85 3.81 -8.69
N ASN A 53 -10.09 3.96 -9.99
CA ASN A 53 -9.22 4.73 -10.89
C ASN A 53 -9.13 6.21 -10.46
N LYS A 54 -10.26 6.86 -10.12
CA LYS A 54 -10.27 8.24 -9.60
C LYS A 54 -9.43 8.39 -8.33
N LEU A 55 -9.51 7.42 -7.42
CA LEU A 55 -8.71 7.42 -6.18
C LEU A 55 -7.22 7.21 -6.47
N ILE A 56 -6.87 6.32 -7.40
CA ILE A 56 -5.49 6.10 -7.84
C ILE A 56 -4.91 7.39 -8.43
N ASP A 57 -5.66 8.07 -9.30
CA ASP A 57 -5.22 9.33 -9.92
C ASP A 57 -4.99 10.44 -8.87
N LEU A 58 -5.94 10.60 -7.94
CA LEU A 58 -5.82 11.57 -6.84
C LEU A 58 -4.61 11.27 -5.96
N LEU A 59 -4.44 10.01 -5.57
CA LEU A 59 -3.32 9.59 -4.73
C LEU A 59 -1.99 9.76 -5.45
N LYS A 60 -1.89 9.32 -6.71
CA LYS A 60 -0.69 9.51 -7.53
C LYS A 60 -0.32 10.98 -7.57
N LYS A 61 -1.28 11.86 -7.86
CA LYS A 61 -1.08 13.31 -7.88
C LYS A 61 -0.57 13.84 -6.54
N ILE A 62 -1.15 13.43 -5.41
CA ILE A 62 -0.67 13.86 -4.09
C ILE A 62 0.77 13.39 -3.85
N LEU A 63 1.08 12.13 -4.15
CA LEU A 63 2.42 11.57 -3.94
C LEU A 63 3.48 12.22 -4.84
N THR A 64 3.14 12.55 -6.09
CA THR A 64 4.07 13.22 -7.03
C THR A 64 4.17 14.71 -6.74
N ASP A 65 3.05 15.42 -6.72
CA ASP A 65 3.03 16.89 -6.75
C ASP A 65 3.30 17.49 -5.35
N ASN A 66 2.85 16.82 -4.28
CA ASN A 66 2.96 17.35 -2.92
C ASN A 66 4.14 16.76 -2.16
N PHE A 67 4.44 15.47 -2.36
CA PHE A 67 5.56 14.80 -1.69
C PHE A 67 6.82 14.66 -2.55
N GLY A 68 6.73 14.88 -3.87
CA GLY A 68 7.88 14.82 -4.77
C GLY A 68 8.38 13.40 -5.07
N PHE A 69 7.56 12.37 -4.84
CA PHE A 69 7.96 10.99 -5.12
C PHE A 69 7.92 10.70 -6.62
N SER A 70 8.97 10.05 -7.12
CA SER A 70 9.16 9.73 -8.53
C SER A 70 8.88 8.26 -8.84
N HIS A 71 9.09 7.35 -7.88
CA HIS A 71 8.99 5.91 -8.10
C HIS A 71 7.77 5.33 -7.39
N VAL A 72 6.59 5.64 -7.95
CA VAL A 72 5.27 5.21 -7.46
C VAL A 72 4.60 4.24 -8.45
N ILE A 73 4.22 3.05 -7.97
CA ILE A 73 3.51 2.05 -8.77
C ILE A 73 2.29 1.48 -8.02
N PHE A 74 1.22 1.20 -8.77
CA PHE A 74 -0.04 0.68 -8.26
C PHE A 74 -0.31 -0.72 -8.78
N PHE A 75 -0.91 -1.57 -7.95
CA PHE A 75 -1.33 -2.92 -8.31
C PHE A 75 -2.78 -3.15 -7.92
N PHE A 76 -3.56 -3.77 -8.79
CA PHE A 76 -4.86 -4.29 -8.38
C PHE A 76 -4.67 -5.36 -7.29
N SER A 77 -5.42 -5.29 -6.20
CA SER A 77 -5.31 -6.25 -5.07
C SER A 77 -5.78 -7.66 -5.41
N GLY A 78 -6.44 -7.84 -6.56
CA GLY A 78 -7.16 -9.05 -6.93
C GLY A 78 -8.57 -9.13 -6.35
N ASN A 79 -9.02 -8.18 -5.53
CA ASN A 79 -10.37 -8.19 -4.95
C ASN A 79 -11.08 -6.83 -5.07
N LYS A 80 -11.12 -6.03 -4.00
CA LYS A 80 -11.83 -4.74 -3.94
C LYS A 80 -10.89 -3.66 -3.42
N GLY A 81 -9.77 -3.46 -4.09
CA GLY A 81 -8.73 -2.56 -3.60
C GLY A 81 -7.51 -2.57 -4.49
N PHE A 82 -6.54 -1.77 -4.11
CA PHE A 82 -5.26 -1.69 -4.79
C PHE A 82 -4.15 -1.43 -3.78
N HIS A 83 -2.93 -1.81 -4.14
CA HIS A 83 -1.73 -1.53 -3.36
C HIS A 83 -0.94 -0.44 -4.08
N CYS A 84 -0.36 0.48 -3.32
CA CYS A 84 0.53 1.52 -3.81
C CYS A 84 1.90 1.31 -3.18
N TYR A 85 2.92 1.23 -4.04
CA TYR A 85 4.32 1.12 -3.64
C TYR A 85 5.03 2.41 -4.00
N VAL A 86 5.51 3.13 -2.99
CA VAL A 86 6.44 4.25 -3.13
C VAL A 86 7.83 3.71 -2.79
N THR A 87 8.68 3.70 -3.81
CA THR A 87 9.98 3.02 -3.74
C THR A 87 11.15 4.00 -3.71
N ASP A 88 10.90 5.30 -3.73
CA ASP A 88 11.91 6.35 -3.56
C ASP A 88 12.80 6.11 -2.34
N ALA A 89 14.11 6.34 -2.49
CA ALA A 89 15.07 6.16 -1.41
C ALA A 89 14.72 6.97 -0.16
N SER A 90 14.20 8.19 -0.32
CA SER A 90 13.74 9.03 0.80
C SER A 90 12.61 8.37 1.59
N ALA A 91 11.63 7.79 0.89
CA ALA A 91 10.48 7.13 1.49
C ALA A 91 10.86 5.82 2.21
N ARG A 92 11.88 5.11 1.69
CA ARG A 92 12.39 3.87 2.32
C ARG A 92 12.93 4.06 3.73
N HIS A 93 13.41 5.25 4.03
CA HIS A 93 13.97 5.63 5.34
C HIS A 93 12.94 6.24 6.30
N PHE A 94 11.66 6.35 5.90
CA PHE A 94 10.65 6.92 6.79
C PHE A 94 10.41 6.04 8.00
N THR A 95 10.50 6.67 9.18
CA THR A 95 10.10 6.07 10.45
C THR A 95 8.59 5.92 10.52
N GLY A 96 8.08 5.05 11.38
CA GLY A 96 6.64 4.88 11.57
C GLY A 96 5.90 6.19 11.92
N ILE A 97 6.55 7.14 12.60
CA ILE A 97 5.97 8.46 12.91
C ILE A 97 5.74 9.24 11.62
N VAL A 98 6.75 9.32 10.75
CA VAL A 98 6.64 10.02 9.45
C VAL A 98 5.58 9.36 8.58
N ARG A 99 5.54 8.02 8.53
CA ARG A 99 4.52 7.26 7.79
C ARG A 99 3.10 7.54 8.31
N GLN A 100 2.93 7.63 9.62
CA GLN A 100 1.64 8.04 10.22
C GLN A 100 1.27 9.47 9.80
N SER A 101 2.23 10.41 9.77
CA SER A 101 1.96 11.77 9.30
C SER A 101 1.55 11.81 7.83
N VAL A 102 2.16 10.99 6.97
CA VAL A 102 1.74 10.81 5.57
C VAL A 102 0.31 10.25 5.49
N ALA A 103 0.00 9.18 6.24
CA ALA A 103 -1.34 8.60 6.28
C ALA A 103 -2.40 9.63 6.72
N SER A 104 -2.11 10.41 7.77
CA SER A 104 -3.00 11.48 8.24
C SER A 104 -3.14 12.61 7.23
N TYR A 105 -2.07 12.95 6.49
CA TYR A 105 -2.13 13.92 5.41
C TYR A 105 -3.05 13.44 4.29
N LEU A 106 -2.88 12.20 3.81
CA LEU A 106 -3.72 11.61 2.76
C LEU A 106 -5.19 11.63 3.15
N LYS A 107 -5.50 11.21 4.39
CA LYS A 107 -6.85 11.24 4.95
C LYS A 107 -7.49 12.63 4.90
N LYS A 108 -6.73 13.66 5.28
CA LYS A 108 -7.19 15.07 5.23
C LYS A 108 -7.46 15.54 3.79
N HIS A 109 -6.83 14.93 2.79
CA HIS A 109 -7.01 15.26 1.37
C HIS A 109 -7.97 14.30 0.65
N GLY A 110 -8.85 13.62 1.40
CA GLY A 110 -9.93 12.80 0.83
C GLY A 110 -9.49 11.40 0.41
N VAL A 111 -8.32 10.95 0.88
CA VAL A 111 -7.75 9.66 0.51
C VAL A 111 -7.61 8.77 1.75
N LEU A 112 -8.48 7.77 1.89
CA LEU A 112 -8.53 6.87 3.05
C LEU A 112 -7.60 5.66 2.86
N VAL A 113 -6.53 5.57 3.66
CA VAL A 113 -5.58 4.44 3.70
C VAL A 113 -5.87 3.52 4.87
N ASP A 114 -5.43 2.26 4.77
CA ASP A 114 -5.18 1.47 5.98
C ASP A 114 -3.94 2.05 6.71
N GLU A 115 -4.21 2.73 7.83
CA GLU A 115 -3.17 3.39 8.64
C GLU A 115 -2.18 2.38 9.25
N ASN A 116 -2.63 1.16 9.59
CA ASN A 116 -1.75 0.16 10.21
C ASN A 116 -0.76 -0.40 9.20
N VAL A 117 -1.23 -0.67 7.98
CA VAL A 117 -0.38 -1.10 6.87
C VAL A 117 0.62 -0.01 6.50
N THR A 118 0.15 1.24 6.45
CA THR A 118 0.99 2.38 6.06
C THR A 118 2.05 2.70 7.12
N ARG A 119 1.71 2.66 8.41
CA ARG A 119 2.59 3.05 9.51
C ARG A 119 3.69 2.01 9.78
N ASP A 120 3.37 0.73 9.76
CA ASP A 120 4.28 -0.32 10.22
C ASP A 120 5.27 -0.74 9.12
N VAL A 121 6.54 -0.41 9.33
CA VAL A 121 7.67 -0.79 8.45
C VAL A 121 7.86 -2.31 8.32
N LYS A 122 7.27 -3.11 9.23
CA LYS A 122 7.33 -4.57 9.20
C LYS A 122 6.08 -5.21 8.60
N HIS A 123 5.11 -4.41 8.15
CA HIS A 123 3.90 -4.95 7.58
C HIS A 123 4.21 -5.72 6.29
N LEU A 124 3.76 -6.97 6.22
CA LEU A 124 3.94 -7.81 5.04
C LEU A 124 2.81 -7.54 4.05
N LEU A 125 3.18 -7.34 2.79
CA LEU A 125 2.22 -7.15 1.71
C LEU A 125 2.31 -8.25 0.68
N LYS A 126 1.17 -8.47 0.02
CA LYS A 126 1.08 -9.42 -1.08
C LYS A 126 2.01 -8.99 -2.21
N ALA A 127 2.82 -9.92 -2.69
CA ALA A 127 3.73 -9.67 -3.80
C ALA A 127 2.97 -9.31 -5.10
N PRO A 128 3.57 -8.49 -5.98
CA PRO A 128 3.11 -8.30 -7.36
C PRO A 128 2.78 -9.63 -8.06
N PHE A 129 1.79 -9.63 -8.94
CA PHE A 129 1.37 -10.78 -9.77
C PHE A 129 0.83 -12.01 -9.03
N CYS A 130 0.66 -11.96 -7.70
CA CYS A 130 -0.02 -13.03 -6.95
C CYS A 130 -1.47 -13.23 -7.43
N VAL A 131 -1.93 -14.48 -7.44
CA VAL A 131 -3.36 -14.79 -7.67
C VAL A 131 -4.12 -14.66 -6.37
N HIS A 132 -5.19 -13.88 -6.34
CA HIS A 132 -6.03 -13.77 -5.17
C HIS A 132 -6.89 -15.04 -5.01
N PRO A 133 -6.83 -15.74 -3.85
CA PRO A 133 -7.35 -17.11 -3.73
C PRO A 133 -8.87 -17.21 -3.88
N LYS A 134 -9.62 -16.19 -3.45
CA LYS A 134 -11.09 -16.21 -3.50
C LYS A 134 -11.66 -15.81 -4.87
N SER A 135 -11.00 -14.88 -5.57
CA SER A 135 -11.54 -14.30 -6.81
C SER A 135 -10.87 -14.85 -8.06
N GLY A 136 -9.72 -15.51 -7.94
CA GLY A 136 -8.93 -15.99 -9.07
C GLY A 136 -8.28 -14.89 -9.90
N TYR A 137 -8.40 -13.61 -9.51
CA TYR A 137 -7.77 -12.51 -10.23
C TYR A 137 -6.27 -12.40 -9.91
N VAL A 138 -5.48 -12.12 -10.95
CA VAL A 138 -4.05 -11.83 -10.87
C VAL A 138 -3.84 -10.37 -10.43
N CYS A 139 -2.94 -10.14 -9.49
CA CYS A 139 -2.59 -8.81 -9.00
C CYS A 139 -1.65 -8.08 -9.97
N VAL A 140 -2.18 -7.66 -11.12
CA VAL A 140 -1.43 -6.96 -12.18
C VAL A 140 -1.24 -5.47 -11.85
N PRO A 141 -0.16 -4.83 -12.35
CA PRO A 141 0.04 -3.39 -12.21
C PRO A 141 -1.04 -2.60 -12.95
N VAL A 142 -1.38 -1.43 -12.40
CA VAL A 142 -2.34 -0.48 -12.98
C VAL A 142 -1.58 0.43 -13.95
N ILE A 143 -1.85 0.30 -15.25
CA ILE A 143 -1.16 1.06 -16.31
C ILE A 143 -2.00 2.27 -16.73
N GLU A 144 -3.19 2.03 -17.30
CA GLU A 144 -4.16 3.05 -17.74
C GLU A 144 -5.43 3.06 -16.88
N GLY A 145 -5.54 2.09 -15.98
CA GLY A 145 -6.71 1.84 -15.15
C GLY A 145 -6.68 0.41 -14.61
N VAL A 146 -7.55 0.14 -13.65
CA VAL A 146 -7.66 -1.18 -13.04
C VAL A 146 -8.29 -2.17 -14.02
N GLU A 147 -7.55 -3.24 -14.33
CA GLU A 147 -7.99 -4.33 -15.21
C GLU A 147 -8.17 -5.62 -14.40
N LYS A 148 -9.24 -6.36 -14.71
CA LYS A 148 -9.53 -7.65 -14.08
C LYS A 148 -8.99 -8.78 -14.96
N VAL A 149 -7.85 -9.34 -14.57
CA VAL A 149 -7.24 -10.49 -15.27
C VAL A 149 -7.48 -11.75 -14.45
N HIS A 150 -8.31 -12.67 -14.93
CA HIS A 150 -8.57 -13.93 -14.23
C HIS A 150 -7.53 -14.99 -14.60
N VAL A 151 -7.10 -15.81 -13.64
CA VAL A 151 -6.06 -16.82 -13.84
C VAL A 151 -6.42 -17.84 -14.93
N SER A 152 -7.70 -18.18 -15.07
CA SER A 152 -8.14 -19.09 -16.16
C SER A 152 -7.86 -18.51 -17.53
N ASP A 153 -8.01 -17.20 -17.72
CA ASP A 153 -7.78 -16.56 -19.01
C ASP A 153 -6.29 -16.54 -19.36
N VAL A 154 -5.43 -16.41 -18.35
CA VAL A 154 -3.98 -16.52 -18.52
C VAL A 154 -3.59 -17.95 -18.89
N VAL A 155 -4.08 -18.95 -18.14
CA VAL A 155 -3.74 -20.36 -18.35
C VAL A 155 -4.25 -20.88 -19.70
N CYS A 156 -5.43 -20.43 -20.14
CA CYS A 156 -5.99 -20.80 -21.44
C CYS A 156 -5.37 -20.01 -22.61
N GLY A 157 -4.47 -19.05 -22.34
CA GLY A 157 -3.87 -18.21 -23.39
C GLY A 157 -4.80 -17.14 -23.97
N ASN A 158 -5.93 -16.86 -23.33
CA ASN A 158 -6.86 -15.79 -23.72
C ASN A 158 -6.30 -14.39 -23.40
N VAL A 159 -5.48 -14.28 -22.35
CA VAL A 159 -4.83 -13.04 -21.92
C VAL A 159 -3.33 -13.29 -21.77
N ASN A 160 -2.52 -12.44 -22.41
CA ASN A 160 -1.07 -12.45 -22.27
C ASN A 160 -0.63 -11.40 -21.22
N LEU A 161 0.25 -11.81 -20.30
CA LEU A 161 0.76 -10.94 -19.23
C LEU A 161 1.97 -10.08 -19.64
N GLU A 162 2.52 -10.27 -20.85
CA GLU A 162 3.74 -9.60 -21.33
C GLU A 162 3.72 -8.08 -21.16
N ARG A 163 2.59 -7.43 -21.47
CA ARG A 163 2.42 -5.98 -21.30
C ARG A 163 2.68 -5.55 -19.85
N TYR A 164 2.18 -6.31 -18.89
CA TYR A 164 2.31 -6.01 -17.47
C TYR A 164 3.72 -6.30 -16.97
N TYR A 165 4.36 -7.37 -17.44
CA TYR A 165 5.76 -7.68 -17.11
C TYR A 165 6.69 -6.60 -17.60
N LYS A 166 6.58 -6.21 -18.87
CA LYS A 166 7.39 -5.14 -19.45
C LYS A 166 7.20 -3.82 -18.71
N TYR A 167 5.96 -3.45 -18.40
CA TYR A 167 5.68 -2.25 -17.61
C TYR A 167 6.35 -2.29 -16.22
N PHE A 168 6.30 -3.44 -15.55
CA PHE A 168 6.93 -3.61 -14.24
C PHE A 168 8.46 -3.62 -14.32
N GLU A 169 9.04 -4.28 -15.32
CA GLU A 169 10.49 -4.30 -15.57
C GLU A 169 11.01 -2.89 -15.88
N ASP A 170 10.33 -2.15 -16.75
CA ASP A 170 10.66 -0.74 -17.05
C ASP A 170 10.58 0.13 -15.79
N PHE A 171 9.63 -0.14 -14.88
CA PHE A 171 9.53 0.55 -13.60
C PHE A 171 10.72 0.23 -12.70
N VAL A 172 11.08 -1.05 -12.56
CA VAL A 172 12.21 -1.51 -11.72
C VAL A 172 13.54 -0.96 -12.23
N ASN A 173 13.78 -1.01 -13.55
CA ASN A 173 15.02 -0.52 -14.14
C ASN A 173 15.25 0.97 -13.87
N LYS A 174 14.17 1.76 -13.76
CA LYS A 174 14.24 3.18 -13.41
C LYS A 174 14.47 3.43 -11.92
N MET A 175 14.34 2.43 -11.05
CA MET A 175 14.61 2.60 -9.61
C MET A 175 16.11 2.68 -9.29
N ASP A 176 16.95 2.15 -10.18
CA ASP A 176 18.41 2.07 -10.03
C ASP A 176 19.16 3.25 -10.67
N GLU A 177 18.43 4.16 -11.35
CA GLU A 177 18.92 5.42 -11.92
C GLU A 177 18.88 6.58 -10.91
#